data_AF-A0A924CBG6-F1
#
_entry.id   AF-A0A924CBG6-F1
#
_cell.length_a   1.000
_cell.length_b   1.000
_cell.length_c   1.000
_cell.angle_alpha   90.00
_cell.angle_beta   90.00
_cell.angle_gamma   90.00
#
_symmetry.space_group_name_H-M   'P 1'
#
loop_
_entity.id
_entity.type
_entity.pdbx_description
1 polymer ?
#
loop_
_entity_poly.entity_id
_entity_poly.type
_entity_poly.pdbx_seq_one_letter_code
_entity_poly.pdbx_strand_id
1 'polypeptide(L)'
;MRNLILILGDQLSFSNPALESFDPVRDAIVMIEAASEGMAVWSHKARIALFLSAMRHFALEIGTRGWPFIYVKLDDPLTGDFAERLAAVIDEHAPQSVRVAEPGEWRMLELLQMACAGRGVALNVIDDTHFMC
;
A
#
# COMPACT_ATOMS: atom_id res chain seq x y z
N MET A 1 15.65 3.08 5.08
CA MET A 1 14.49 2.41 5.70
C MET A 1 14.65 0.90 5.55
N ARG A 2 14.27 0.08 6.54
CA ARG A 2 14.28 -1.39 6.46
C ARG A 2 13.11 -1.87 5.61
N ASN A 3 11.88 -1.70 6.10
CA ASN A 3 10.68 -2.11 5.37
C ASN A 3 9.78 -0.93 5.03
N LEU A 4 9.28 -0.92 3.80
CA LEU A 4 8.11 -0.13 3.41
C LEU A 4 6.90 -1.08 3.44
N ILE A 5 5.99 -0.88 4.39
CA ILE A 5 4.82 -1.75 4.56
C ILE A 5 3.65 -1.16 3.79
N LEU A 6 3.32 -1.78 2.67
CA LEU A 6 2.20 -1.39 1.84
C LEU A 6 0.90 -1.93 2.45
N ILE A 7 -0.06 -1.04 2.66
CA ILE A 7 -1.44 -1.37 3.05
C ILE A 7 -2.38 -0.99 1.91
N LEU A 8 -3.02 -1.98 1.31
CA LEU A 8 -4.01 -1.78 0.24
C LEU A 8 -5.35 -1.29 0.82
N GLY A 9 -6.21 -0.75 -0.06
CA GLY A 9 -7.49 -0.14 0.34
C GLY A 9 -8.50 -1.11 0.97
N ASP A 10 -8.33 -2.40 0.76
CA ASP A 10 -9.12 -3.50 1.33
C ASP A 10 -8.47 -4.14 2.56
N GLN A 11 -7.23 -3.74 2.91
CA GLN A 11 -6.43 -4.35 3.98
C GLN A 11 -6.29 -3.43 5.22
N LEU A 12 -7.24 -2.52 5.43
CA LEU A 12 -7.22 -1.44 6.42
C LEU A 12 -7.43 -1.94 7.87
N SER A 13 -6.44 -2.65 8.41
CA SER A 13 -6.45 -3.16 9.77
C SER A 13 -5.08 -3.05 10.44
N PHE A 14 -5.07 -2.77 11.74
CA PHE A 14 -3.85 -2.84 12.57
C PHE A 14 -3.43 -4.28 12.90
N SER A 15 -4.31 -5.26 12.68
CA SER A 15 -3.98 -6.69 12.76
C SER A 15 -3.47 -7.24 11.41
N ASN A 16 -3.21 -6.39 10.43
CA ASN A 16 -2.70 -6.81 9.14
C ASN A 16 -1.36 -7.57 9.30
N PRO A 17 -1.22 -8.78 8.75
CA PRO A 17 -0.02 -9.61 8.94
C PRO A 17 1.26 -8.96 8.38
N ALA A 18 1.15 -8.05 7.40
CA ALA A 18 2.29 -7.29 6.91
C ALA A 18 2.88 -6.33 7.98
N LEU A 19 2.07 -5.93 8.97
CA LEU A 19 2.50 -5.12 10.12
C LEU A 19 3.12 -5.97 11.23
N GLU A 20 3.15 -7.29 11.12
CA GLU A 20 3.82 -8.14 12.10
C GLU A 20 5.31 -7.75 12.19
N SER A 21 5.80 -7.54 13.41
CA SER A 21 7.16 -7.06 13.68
C SER A 21 7.50 -5.67 13.09
N PHE A 22 6.49 -4.82 12.85
CA PHE A 22 6.68 -3.42 12.50
C PHE A 22 7.51 -2.68 13.55
N ASP A 23 8.56 -2.00 13.11
CA ASP A 23 9.43 -1.17 13.94
C ASP A 23 9.35 0.30 13.47
N PRO A 24 8.68 1.20 14.21
CA PRO A 24 8.55 2.61 13.85
C PRO A 24 9.88 3.38 13.68
N VAL A 25 11.02 2.84 14.12
CA VAL A 25 12.33 3.48 13.93
C VAL A 25 12.95 3.06 12.58
N ARG A 26 12.54 1.90 12.05
CA ARG A 26 13.19 1.28 10.88
C ARG A 26 12.25 1.16 9.69
N ASP A 27 10.95 1.17 9.91
CA ASP A 27 9.93 0.89 8.92
C ASP A 27 8.97 2.08 8.78
N ALA A 28 8.28 2.14 7.64
CA ALA A 28 7.17 3.05 7.44
C ALA A 28 6.02 2.36 6.73
N ILE A 29 4.80 2.81 6.98
CA ILE A 29 3.61 2.38 6.26
C ILE A 29 3.47 3.20 4.98
N VAL A 30 3.01 2.61 3.88
CA VAL A 30 2.64 3.34 2.67
C VAL A 30 1.23 2.98 2.24
N MET A 31 0.49 4.00 1.81
CA MET A 31 -0.83 3.89 1.21
C MET A 31 -0.89 4.78 -0.03
N ILE A 32 -1.48 4.26 -1.11
CA ILE A 32 -1.51 4.95 -2.41
C ILE A 32 -2.94 4.96 -2.94
N GLU A 33 -3.50 6.15 -3.12
CA GLU A 33 -4.71 6.35 -3.91
C GLU A 33 -4.34 6.41 -5.40
N ALA A 34 -4.88 5.51 -6.22
CA ALA A 34 -4.63 5.51 -7.66
C ALA A 34 -5.94 5.41 -8.46
N ALA A 35 -6.11 6.31 -9.44
CA ALA A 35 -7.29 6.32 -10.30
C ALA A 35 -7.41 5.04 -11.13
N SER A 36 -6.27 4.44 -11.50
CA SER A 36 -6.21 3.16 -12.23
C SER A 36 -7.01 2.05 -11.56
N GLU A 37 -7.05 2.02 -10.23
CA GLU A 37 -7.76 0.98 -9.47
C GLU A 37 -9.28 1.13 -9.55
N GLY A 38 -9.78 2.37 -9.58
CA GLY A 38 -11.21 2.64 -9.81
C GLY A 38 -11.65 2.49 -11.28
N MET A 39 -10.69 2.36 -12.21
CA MET A 39 -10.91 2.24 -13.65
C MET A 39 -10.64 0.83 -14.19
N ALA A 40 -9.85 0.01 -13.48
CA ALA A 40 -9.54 -1.38 -13.86
C ALA A 40 -10.80 -2.24 -13.99
N VAL A 41 -11.79 -1.98 -13.12
CA VAL A 41 -13.14 -2.48 -13.26
C VAL A 41 -14.09 -1.32 -13.03
N TRP A 42 -15.10 -1.18 -13.89
CA TRP A 42 -16.13 -0.17 -13.70
C TRP A 42 -16.72 -0.28 -12.29
N SER A 43 -16.50 0.76 -11.49
CA SER A 43 -16.89 0.80 -10.09
C SER A 43 -17.88 1.92 -9.85
N HIS A 44 -18.92 1.64 -9.07
CA HIS A 44 -19.89 2.65 -8.68
C HIS A 44 -19.20 3.76 -7.87
N LYS A 45 -19.57 5.03 -8.12
CA LYS A 45 -18.96 6.21 -7.46
C LYS A 45 -18.97 6.10 -5.93
N ALA A 46 -20.03 5.55 -5.36
CA ALA A 46 -20.13 5.34 -3.91
C ALA A 46 -19.09 4.33 -3.39
N ARG A 47 -18.75 3.28 -4.16
CA ARG A 47 -17.69 2.33 -3.79
C ARG A 47 -16.33 3.04 -3.77
N ILE A 48 -16.01 3.81 -4.80
CA ILE A 48 -14.76 4.58 -4.88
C ILE A 48 -14.66 5.53 -3.68
N ALA A 49 -15.72 6.29 -3.40
CA ALA A 49 -15.75 7.21 -2.26
C ALA A 49 -15.58 6.50 -0.92
N LEU A 50 -16.19 5.32 -0.74
CA LEU A 50 -16.06 4.51 0.48
C LEU A 50 -14.61 4.08 0.70
N PHE A 51 -13.95 3.50 -0.31
CA PHE A 51 -12.56 3.06 -0.20
C PHE A 51 -11.61 4.22 0.09
N LEU A 52 -11.70 5.32 -0.67
CA LEU A 52 -10.86 6.50 -0.44
C LEU A 52 -11.09 7.11 0.95
N SER A 53 -12.34 7.20 1.40
CA SER A 53 -12.66 7.70 2.74
C SER A 53 -12.08 6.78 3.82
N ALA A 54 -12.25 5.47 3.71
CA ALA A 54 -11.72 4.51 4.67
C ALA A 54 -10.19 4.58 4.74
N MET A 55 -9.50 4.63 3.59
CA MET A 55 -8.04 4.78 3.54
C MET A 55 -7.57 6.05 4.24
N ARG A 56 -8.22 7.20 3.99
CA ARG A 56 -7.89 8.48 4.62
C ARG A 56 -8.07 8.44 6.13
N HIS A 57 -9.16 7.85 6.62
CA HIS A 57 -9.40 7.71 8.06
C HIS A 57 -8.38 6.77 8.72
N PHE A 58 -8.05 5.65 8.06
CA PHE A 58 -7.01 4.74 8.55
C PHE A 58 -5.64 5.43 8.62
N ALA A 59 -5.28 6.24 7.63
CA ALA A 59 -4.05 7.05 7.66
C ALA A 59 -4.03 8.08 8.80
N LEU A 60 -5.18 8.70 9.10
CA LEU A 60 -5.30 9.56 10.29
C LEU A 60 -5.08 8.77 11.57
N GLU A 61 -5.68 7.58 11.69
CA GLU A 61 -5.47 6.71 12.85
C GLU A 61 -4.00 6.26 13.01
N ILE A 62 -3.31 5.93 11.91
CA ILE A 62 -1.86 5.69 11.92
C ILE A 62 -1.11 6.91 12.48
N GLY A 63 -1.46 8.12 12.02
CA GLY A 63 -0.91 9.37 12.52
C GLY A 63 -1.13 9.58 14.02
N THR A 64 -2.32 9.27 14.54
CA THR A 64 -2.60 9.38 16.00
C THR A 64 -1.75 8.43 16.85
N ARG A 65 -1.28 7.31 16.27
CA ARG A 65 -0.37 6.36 16.93
C ARG A 65 1.10 6.81 16.88
N GLY A 66 1.41 7.86 16.13
CA GLY A 66 2.78 8.34 15.92
C GLY A 66 3.65 7.40 15.08
N TRP A 67 3.02 6.53 14.27
CA TRP A 67 3.73 5.62 13.39
C TRP A 67 4.18 6.35 12.11
N PRO A 68 5.41 6.12 11.60
CA PRO A 68 5.82 6.69 10.32
C PRO A 68 4.96 6.15 9.18
N PHE A 69 4.46 7.05 8.34
CA PHE A 69 3.67 6.67 7.18
C PHE A 69 3.82 7.66 6.03
N ILE A 70 3.57 7.16 4.82
CA ILE A 70 3.55 7.89 3.56
C ILE A 70 2.16 7.67 2.96
N TYR A 71 1.47 8.76 2.63
CA TYR A 71 0.14 8.71 2.04
C TYR A 71 0.11 9.49 0.73
N VAL A 72 0.04 8.77 -0.38
CA VAL A 72 -0.06 9.36 -1.72
C VAL A 72 -1.53 9.54 -2.06
N LYS A 73 -1.99 10.79 -2.17
CA LYS A 73 -3.38 11.11 -2.50
C LYS A 73 -3.66 11.01 -4.00
N LEU A 74 -4.94 10.92 -4.35
CA LEU A 74 -5.38 10.85 -5.74
C LEU A 74 -5.01 12.10 -6.54
N ASP A 75 -5.05 13.26 -5.87
CA ASP A 75 -4.69 14.58 -6.39
C ASP A 75 -3.22 14.95 -6.15
N ASP A 76 -2.40 13.99 -5.72
CA ASP A 76 -0.96 14.19 -5.53
C ASP A 76 -0.29 14.53 -6.87
N PRO A 77 0.67 15.49 -6.89
CA PRO A 77 1.45 15.81 -8.08
C PRO A 77 2.19 14.61 -8.67
N LEU A 78 2.47 13.58 -7.88
CA LEU A 78 2.99 12.31 -8.35
C LEU A 78 1.98 11.67 -9.31
N THR A 79 2.23 11.80 -10.61
CA THR A 79 1.36 11.26 -11.65
C THR A 79 1.61 9.77 -11.88
N GLY A 80 0.67 9.12 -12.55
CA GLY A 80 0.82 7.74 -13.01
C GLY A 80 -0.18 6.79 -12.38
N ASP A 81 -0.10 5.54 -12.83
CA ASP A 81 -0.84 4.42 -12.26
C ASP A 81 -0.30 4.00 -10.89
N PHE A 82 -0.92 2.98 -10.30
CA PHE A 82 -0.51 2.47 -9.00
C PHE A 82 0.97 2.04 -8.95
N ALA A 83 1.47 1.35 -9.98
CA ALA A 83 2.83 0.83 -10.01
C ALA A 83 3.86 1.97 -10.17
N GLU A 84 3.55 2.97 -11.00
CA GLU A 84 4.39 4.16 -11.16
C GLU A 84 4.48 4.97 -9.87
N ARG A 85 3.37 5.13 -9.15
CA ARG A 85 3.35 5.80 -7.85
C ARG A 85 4.14 5.04 -6.79
N LEU A 86 3.96 3.72 -6.70
CA LEU A 86 4.73 2.89 -5.77
C LEU A 86 6.23 2.96 -6.07
N ALA A 87 6.58 2.87 -7.35
CA ALA A 87 7.96 3.01 -7.79
C ALA A 87 8.60 4.32 -7.36
N ALA A 88 7.91 5.45 -7.53
CA ALA A 88 8.44 6.75 -7.10
C ALA A 88 8.62 6.82 -5.58
N VAL A 89 7.71 6.24 -4.79
CA VAL A 89 7.89 6.16 -3.33
C VAL A 89 9.11 5.31 -2.97
N ILE A 90 9.32 4.19 -3.67
CA ILE A 90 10.51 3.33 -3.50
C ILE A 90 11.78 4.11 -3.84
N ASP A 91 11.79 4.85 -4.95
CA ASP A 91 12.94 5.64 -5.40
C ASP A 91 13.28 6.75 -4.39
N GLU A 92 12.27 7.41 -3.81
CA GLU A 92 12.45 8.48 -2.83
C GLU A 92 12.95 7.96 -1.47
N HIS A 93 12.41 6.84 -0.99
CA HIS A 93 12.65 6.37 0.39
C HIS A 93 13.70 5.25 0.50
N ALA A 94 14.09 4.67 -0.64
CA ALA A 94 15.07 3.59 -0.78
C ALA A 94 14.94 2.50 0.33
N PRO A 95 13.78 1.83 0.46
CA PRO A 95 13.61 0.76 1.42
C PRO A 95 14.43 -0.48 1.00
N GLN A 96 14.84 -1.29 1.97
CA GLN A 96 15.49 -2.58 1.68
C GLN A 96 14.49 -3.61 1.15
N SER A 97 13.23 -3.54 1.61
CA SER A 97 12.16 -4.38 1.09
C SER A 97 10.79 -3.70 1.16
N VAL A 98 9.86 -4.14 0.31
CA VAL A 98 8.43 -3.85 0.42
C VAL A 98 7.74 -5.06 1.02
N ARG A 99 6.90 -4.85 2.03
CA ARG A 99 6.05 -5.89 2.62
C ARG A 99 4.58 -5.59 2.33
N VAL A 100 3.81 -6.59 2.00
CA VAL A 100 2.36 -6.46 1.73
C VAL A 100 1.67 -7.74 2.16
N ALA A 101 0.44 -7.66 2.65
CA ALA A 101 -0.38 -8.87 2.79
C ALA A 101 -0.84 -9.31 1.40
N GLU A 102 -1.06 -10.60 1.21
CA GLU A 102 -1.45 -11.16 -0.08
C GLU A 102 -2.61 -10.34 -0.72
N PRO A 103 -2.40 -9.76 -1.92
CA PRO A 103 -3.46 -8.99 -2.58
C PRO A 103 -4.60 -9.90 -3.03
N GLY A 104 -5.85 -9.43 -2.91
CA GLY A 104 -7.03 -10.18 -3.38
C GLY A 104 -7.17 -10.28 -4.91
N GLU A 105 -6.30 -9.61 -5.68
CA GLU A 105 -6.31 -9.62 -7.16
C GLU A 105 -4.92 -9.95 -7.72
N TRP A 106 -4.86 -10.92 -8.64
CA TRP A 106 -3.63 -11.29 -9.35
C TRP A 106 -2.96 -10.11 -10.07
N ARG A 107 -3.76 -9.26 -10.73
CA ARG A 107 -3.26 -8.05 -11.40
C ARG A 107 -2.50 -7.13 -10.44
N MET A 108 -2.98 -6.97 -9.20
CA MET A 108 -2.31 -6.15 -8.20
C MET A 108 -0.96 -6.77 -7.83
N LEU A 109 -0.90 -8.09 -7.61
CA LEU A 109 0.34 -8.78 -7.34
C LEU A 109 1.38 -8.59 -8.47
N GLU A 110 0.96 -8.70 -9.74
CA GLU A 110 1.84 -8.45 -10.89
C GLU A 110 2.38 -7.01 -10.91
N LEU A 111 1.53 -6.01 -10.65
CA LEU A 111 1.95 -4.61 -10.56
C LEU A 111 3.00 -4.38 -9.46
N LEU A 112 2.80 -4.99 -8.29
CA LEU A 112 3.75 -4.92 -7.17
C LEU A 112 5.09 -5.56 -7.52
N GLN A 113 5.06 -6.74 -8.13
CA GLN A 113 6.26 -7.44 -8.57
C GLN A 113 7.02 -6.61 -9.60
N MET A 114 6.34 -6.04 -10.59
CA MET A 114 6.97 -5.18 -11.60
C MET A 114 7.58 -3.92 -10.99
N ALA A 115 6.86 -3.23 -10.11
CA ALA A 115 7.34 -2.03 -9.45
C ALA A 115 8.61 -2.30 -8.63
N CYS A 116 8.63 -3.38 -7.84
CA CYS A 116 9.76 -3.74 -6.99
C CYS A 116 10.95 -4.28 -7.80
N ALA A 117 10.70 -5.19 -8.76
CA ALA A 117 11.74 -5.79 -9.59
C ALA A 117 12.46 -4.74 -10.44
N GLY A 118 11.73 -3.75 -10.97
CA GLY A 118 12.32 -2.65 -11.73
C GLY A 118 13.33 -1.81 -10.92
N ARG A 119 13.27 -1.84 -9.59
CA ARG A 119 14.13 -1.06 -8.67
C ARG A 119 15.09 -1.95 -7.88
N GLY A 120 15.09 -3.26 -8.12
CA GLY A 120 15.92 -4.21 -7.38
C GLY A 120 15.55 -4.31 -5.89
N VAL A 121 14.31 -4.00 -5.52
CA VAL A 121 13.82 -4.09 -4.14
C VAL A 121 13.08 -5.41 -3.95
N ALA A 122 13.33 -6.09 -2.84
CA ALA A 122 12.65 -7.35 -2.53
C ALA A 122 11.18 -7.08 -2.19
N LEU A 123 10.26 -7.83 -2.83
CA LEU A 123 8.85 -7.86 -2.46
C LEU A 123 8.58 -9.09 -1.57
N ASN A 124 8.14 -8.84 -0.35
CA ASN A 124 7.75 -9.85 0.61
C ASN A 124 6.21 -9.87 0.70
N VAL A 125 5.60 -10.87 0.07
CA VAL A 125 4.15 -11.12 0.16
C VAL A 125 3.91 -12.00 1.38
N ILE A 126 3.05 -11.55 2.28
CA ILE A 126 2.72 -12.23 3.54
C ILE A 126 1.32 -12.81 3.42
N ASP A 127 1.16 -14.09 3.75
CA ASP A 127 -0.13 -14.77 3.72
C ASP A 127 -1.19 -14.00 4.52
N ASP A 128 -2.39 -13.88 3.96
CA ASP A 128 -3.48 -13.17 4.62
C ASP A 128 -4.17 -14.05 5.67
N THR A 129 -3.81 -13.85 6.94
CA THR A 129 -4.35 -14.59 8.09
C THR A 129 -5.80 -14.22 8.44
N HIS A 130 -6.46 -13.32 7.71
CA HIS A 130 -7.89 -13.06 7.90
C HIS A 130 -8.76 -14.19 7.33
N PHE A 131 -8.23 -15.00 6.40
CA PHE A 131 -8.90 -16.18 5.88
C PHE A 131 -8.64 -17.41 6.77
N MET A 132 -9.65 -18.27 6.94
CA MET A 132 -9.57 -19.45 7.81
C MET A 132 -9.00 -20.70 7.10
N CYS A 133 -8.72 -20.63 5.80
CA CYS A 133 -8.36 -21.77 4.96
C CYS A 133 -7.35 -21.39 3.89
#